data_AF-A0A5R8Q899-F1
#
_entry.id   AF-A0A5R8Q899-F1
#
_cell.length_a   1.000
_cell.length_b   1.000
_cell.length_c   1.000
_cell.angle_alpha   90.00
_cell.angle_beta   90.00
_cell.angle_gamma   90.00
#
_symmetry.space_group_name_H-M   'P 1'
#
loop_
_entity.id
_entity.type
_entity.pdbx_description
1 polymer ?
#
loop_
_entity_poly.entity_id
_entity_poly.type
_entity_poly.pdbx_seq_one_letter_code
_entity_poly.pdbx_strand_id
1 'polypeptide(L)'
;MSLNANQLLETSRELQINLEISGLSLAELEAVLGIKQTELEAIIEMTDIVSPTNVWRVRDYLEKVILEQGKQPHPYSALKQNIYFPYD
;
A
#
# COMPACT_ATOMS: atom_id res chain seq x y z
N MET A 1 -1.37 -14.75 -5.99
CA MET A 1 -0.16 -15.38 -5.41
C MET A 1 -0.29 -15.34 -3.91
N SER A 2 -0.02 -16.43 -3.20
CA SER A 2 0.00 -16.42 -1.74
C SER A 2 1.38 -15.98 -1.27
N LEU A 3 1.48 -14.81 -0.65
CA LEU A 3 2.70 -14.35 0.00
C LEU A 3 2.98 -15.27 1.20
N ASN A 4 4.24 -15.66 1.41
CA ASN A 4 4.63 -16.36 2.63
C ASN A 4 4.80 -15.37 3.79
N ALA A 5 4.81 -15.84 5.03
CA ALA A 5 4.79 -14.97 6.22
C ALA A 5 5.93 -13.93 6.24
N ASN A 6 7.11 -14.29 5.74
CA ASN A 6 8.24 -13.34 5.61
C ASN A 6 7.97 -12.27 4.54
N GLN A 7 7.40 -12.64 3.40
CA GLN A 7 7.01 -11.67 2.37
C GLN A 7 5.90 -10.72 2.86
N LEU A 8 4.98 -11.19 3.70
CA LEU A 8 3.95 -10.34 4.31
C LEU A 8 4.58 -9.29 5.24
N LEU A 9 5.48 -9.71 6.12
CA LEU A 9 6.20 -8.80 7.05
C LEU A 9 7.03 -7.76 6.28
N GLU A 10 7.73 -8.18 5.24
CA GLU A 10 8.51 -7.26 4.40
C GLU A 10 7.62 -6.30 3.62
N THR A 11 6.50 -6.78 3.06
CA THR A 11 5.54 -5.90 2.36
C THR A 11 4.92 -4.87 3.32
N SER A 12 4.60 -5.30 4.55
CA SER A 12 4.11 -4.43 5.62
C SER A 12 5.10 -3.31 5.94
N ARG A 13 6.38 -3.66 6.16
CA ARG A 13 7.45 -2.66 6.36
C ARG A 13 7.59 -1.71 5.18
N GLU A 14 7.58 -2.22 3.95
CA GLU A 14 7.69 -1.40 2.75
C GLU A 14 6.51 -0.42 2.59
N LEU A 15 5.28 -0.86 2.91
CA LEU A 15 4.09 0.00 2.94
C LEU A 15 4.20 1.07 4.02
N GLN A 16 4.65 0.72 5.22
CA GLN A 16 4.86 1.67 6.31
C GLN A 16 5.89 2.74 5.95
N ILE A 17 7.04 2.33 5.39
CA ILE A 17 8.08 3.28 4.94
C ILE A 17 7.53 4.23 3.88
N ASN A 18 6.78 3.73 2.90
CA ASN A 18 6.18 4.59 1.89
C ASN A 18 5.09 5.50 2.44
N LEU A 19 4.29 5.04 3.42
CA LEU A 19 3.36 5.90 4.13
C LEU A 19 4.09 7.05 4.82
N GLU A 20 5.17 6.77 5.55
CA GLU A 20 6.01 7.78 6.21
C GLU A 20 6.63 8.77 5.21
N ILE A 21 7.15 8.29 4.07
CA ILE A 21 7.73 9.15 3.03
C ILE A 21 6.66 10.06 2.42
N SER A 22 5.46 9.51 2.17
CA SER A 22 4.33 10.24 1.63
C SER A 22 3.80 11.31 2.58
N GLY A 23 4.00 11.13 3.90
CA GLY A 23 3.48 12.01 4.93
C GLY A 23 1.95 11.99 5.06
N LEU A 24 1.28 11.00 4.45
CA LEU A 24 -0.16 10.84 4.52
C LEU A 24 -0.58 10.18 5.83
N SER A 25 -1.77 10.56 6.28
CA SER A 25 -2.49 9.89 7.35
C SER A 25 -3.49 8.87 6.80
N LEU A 26 -3.88 7.90 7.63
CA LEU A 26 -4.92 6.94 7.28
C LEU A 26 -6.27 7.62 6.96
N ALA A 27 -6.56 8.76 7.59
CA ALA A 27 -7.75 9.54 7.33
C ALA A 27 -7.76 10.15 5.91
N GLU A 28 -6.60 10.59 5.41
CA GLU A 28 -6.47 11.09 4.05
C GLU A 28 -6.61 9.96 3.02
N LEU A 29 -6.03 8.80 3.30
CA LEU A 29 -6.21 7.61 2.47
C LEU A 29 -7.67 7.16 2.43
N GLU A 30 -8.39 7.20 3.56
CA GLU A 30 -9.81 6.89 3.61
C GLU A 30 -10.63 7.88 2.78
N ALA A 31 -10.37 9.19 2.92
CA ALA A 31 -11.07 10.22 2.17
C ALA A 31 -10.87 10.10 0.65
N VAL A 32 -9.69 9.65 0.21
CA VAL A 32 -9.35 9.57 -1.22
C VAL A 32 -9.73 8.22 -1.84
N LEU A 33 -9.42 7.12 -1.15
CA LEU A 33 -9.63 5.76 -1.68
C LEU A 33 -11.02 5.20 -1.35
N GLY A 34 -11.70 5.76 -0.34
CA GLY A 34 -12.97 5.26 0.19
C GLY A 34 -12.83 3.97 0.99
N ILE A 35 -11.60 3.62 1.42
CA ILE A 35 -11.31 2.42 2.20
C ILE A 35 -11.34 2.80 3.69
N LYS A 36 -12.06 2.02 4.51
CA LYS A 36 -12.16 2.29 5.95
C LYS A 36 -10.78 2.25 6.62
N GLN A 37 -10.57 3.10 7.63
CA GLN A 37 -9.34 3.11 8.42
C GLN A 37 -8.91 1.74 8.94
N THR A 38 -9.82 0.93 9.47
CA THR A 38 -9.50 -0.42 9.97
C THR A 38 -8.99 -1.36 8.87
N GLU A 39 -9.47 -1.20 7.64
CA GLU A 39 -9.00 -1.98 6.49
C GLU A 39 -7.66 -1.45 5.98
N LEU A 40 -7.45 -0.13 6.01
CA LEU A 40 -6.15 0.47 5.72
C LEU A 40 -5.08 0.04 6.71
N GLU A 41 -5.38 -0.01 8.01
CA GLU A 41 -4.49 -0.54 9.03
C GLU A 41 -4.15 -2.00 8.74
N ALA A 42 -5.14 -2.84 8.45
CA ALA A 42 -4.90 -4.24 8.08
C ALA A 42 -4.05 -4.39 6.81
N ILE A 43 -4.23 -3.52 5.81
CA ILE A 43 -3.41 -3.48 4.58
C ILE A 43 -1.98 -3.08 4.89
N ILE A 44 -1.77 -2.04 5.69
CA ILE A 44 -0.42 -1.57 6.03
C ILE A 44 0.30 -2.57 6.92
N GLU A 45 -0.38 -3.16 7.89
CA GLU A 45 0.19 -4.17 8.77
C GLU A 45 0.32 -5.55 8.10
N MET A 46 -0.40 -5.80 7.02
CA MET A 46 -0.53 -7.10 6.35
C MET A 46 -0.97 -8.23 7.31
N THR A 47 -1.83 -7.91 8.27
CA THR A 47 -2.22 -8.78 9.41
C THR A 47 -3.48 -9.61 9.16
N ASP A 48 -4.27 -9.32 8.12
CA ASP A 48 -5.58 -9.95 7.88
C ASP A 48 -5.80 -10.38 6.41
N ILE A 49 -6.95 -11.02 6.11
CA ILE A 49 -7.38 -11.29 4.73
C ILE A 49 -7.77 -9.96 4.08
N VAL A 50 -6.77 -9.23 3.60
CA VAL A 50 -6.94 -7.95 2.91
C VAL A 50 -7.28 -8.18 1.45
N SER A 51 -8.18 -7.34 0.92
CA SER A 51 -8.52 -7.37 -0.49
C SER A 51 -7.27 -7.06 -1.32
N PRO A 52 -6.80 -7.97 -2.19
CA PRO A 52 -5.62 -7.73 -3.01
C PRO A 52 -5.75 -6.46 -3.86
N THR A 53 -6.96 -6.17 -4.35
CA THR A 53 -7.25 -4.94 -5.10
C THR A 53 -6.98 -3.69 -4.27
N ASN A 54 -7.39 -3.67 -3.01
CA ASN A 54 -7.20 -2.51 -2.13
C ASN A 54 -5.73 -2.32 -1.76
N VAL A 55 -4.97 -3.40 -1.56
CA VAL A 55 -3.51 -3.33 -1.35
C VAL A 55 -2.83 -2.62 -2.53
N TRP A 56 -3.18 -2.99 -3.77
CA TRP A 56 -2.63 -2.35 -4.95
C TRP A 56 -3.04 -0.87 -5.07
N ARG A 57 -4.30 -0.53 -4.76
CA ARG A 57 -4.77 0.87 -4.76
C ARG A 57 -3.99 1.74 -3.79
N VAL A 58 -3.76 1.24 -2.57
CA VAL A 58 -2.97 1.95 -1.55
C VAL A 58 -1.53 2.13 -2.03
N ARG A 59 -0.89 1.06 -2.51
CA ARG A 59 0.48 1.11 -3.05
C ARG A 59 0.63 2.13 -4.17
N ASP A 60 -0.25 2.10 -5.16
CA ASP A 60 -0.17 3.00 -6.31
C ASP A 60 -0.43 4.45 -5.93
N TYR A 61 -1.32 4.69 -4.97
CA TYR A 61 -1.59 6.02 -4.46
C TYR A 61 -0.41 6.58 -3.65
N LEU A 62 0.21 5.77 -2.78
CA LEU A 62 1.41 6.16 -2.05
C LEU A 62 2.54 6.54 -3.01
N GLU A 63 2.82 5.69 -4.01
CA GLU A 63 3.84 6.00 -5.02
C GLU A 63 3.53 7.28 -5.77
N LYS A 64 2.28 7.46 -6.20
CA LYS A 64 1.86 8.68 -6.90
C LYS A 64 2.12 9.93 -6.04
N VAL A 65 1.71 9.93 -4.79
CA VAL A 65 1.88 11.08 -3.89
C VAL A 65 3.36 11.35 -3.60
N ILE A 66 4.17 10.31 -3.41
CA ILE A 66 5.61 10.45 -3.21
C ILE A 66 6.28 11.06 -4.46
N LEU A 67 5.91 10.61 -5.65
CA LEU A 67 6.41 11.13 -6.92
C LEU A 67 5.94 12.57 -7.17
N GLU A 68 4.70 12.91 -6.85
CA GLU A 68 4.17 14.29 -6.93
C GLU A 68 4.90 15.24 -5.98
N GLN A 69 5.40 14.74 -4.85
CA GLN A 69 6.28 15.50 -3.94
C GLN A 69 7.73 15.62 -4.45
N GLY A 70 8.07 15.02 -5.60
CA GLY A 70 9.44 14.98 -6.12
C GLY A 70 10.37 14.06 -5.33
N LYS A 71 9.84 13.18 -4.48
CA LYS A 71 10.58 12.18 -3.72
C LYS A 71 10.61 10.85 -4.47
N GLN A 72 11.46 9.93 -4.02
CA GLN A 72 11.51 8.57 -4.55
C GLN A 72 10.81 7.60 -3.59
N PRO A 73 9.84 6.80 -4.08
CA PRO A 73 9.24 5.75 -3.27
C PRO A 73 10.25 4.66 -2.95
N HIS A 74 10.13 4.08 -1.76
CA HIS A 74 10.86 2.88 -1.39
C HIS A 74 10.39 1.72 -2.27
N PRO A 75 11.31 0.94 -2.87
CA PRO A 75 10.95 -0.16 -3.74
C PRO A 75 10.21 -1.26 -2.98
N TYR A 76 9.28 -1.93 -3.66
CA TYR A 76 8.59 -3.09 -3.11
C TYR A 76 9.24 -4.40 -3.56
N SER A 77 9.49 -5.32 -2.63
CA SER A 77 10.07 -6.63 -2.91
C SER A 77 9.03 -7.62 -3.43
N ALA A 78 7.79 -7.54 -2.94
CA ALA A 78 6.69 -8.41 -3.36
C ALA A 78 5.75 -7.74 -4.36
N LEU A 79 5.45 -6.44 -4.18
CA LEU A 79 4.52 -5.68 -5.02
C LEU A 79 5.21 -5.02 -6.21
N LYS A 80 5.94 -5.81 -7.01
CA LYS A 80 6.80 -5.29 -8.11
C LYS A 80 6.03 -4.77 -9.32
N GLN A 81 4.93 -5.41 -9.70
CA GLN A 81 4.14 -5.04 -10.88
C GLN A 81 2.68 -5.47 -10.73
N ASN A 82 1.76 -4.52 -10.91
CA ASN A 82 0.33 -4.81 -10.99
C ASN A 82 -0.04 -5.22 -12.43
N ILE A 83 0.11 -6.51 -12.75
CA ILE A 83 -0.36 -7.08 -14.04
C ILE A 83 -1.73 -7.77 -13.92
N TYR A 84 -2.30 -7.84 -12.71
CA TYR A 84 -3.47 -8.68 -12.42
C TYR A 84 -4.72 -7.89 -12.07
N PHE A 85 -4.58 -6.65 -11.57
CA PHE A 85 -5.69 -5.83 -11.12
C PHE A 85 -5.71 -4.51 -11.90
N PRO A 86 -6.15 -4.52 -13.17
CA PRO A 86 -6.46 -3.28 -13.87
C PRO A 86 -7.59 -2.56 -13.10
N TYR A 87 -7.42 -1.25 -12.89
CA TYR A 87 -8.47 -0.43 -12.32
C TYR A 87 -9.40 0.02 -13.46
N ASP A 88 -10.70 -0.26 -13.33
CA ASP A 88 -11.77 0.27 -14.19
C ASP A 88 -12.01 1.77 -13.95
#